data_AF-A0A7Y2CM85-F1
#
_entry.id   AF-A0A7Y2CM85-F1
#
_cell.length_a   1.000
_cell.length_b   1.000
_cell.length_c   1.000
_cell.angle_alpha   90.00
_cell.angle_beta   90.00
_cell.angle_gamma   90.00
#
_symmetry.space_group_name_H-M   'P 1'
#
loop_
_entity.id
_entity.type
_entity.pdbx_description
1 polymer ?
#
loop_
_entity_poly.entity_id
_entity_poly.type
_entity_poly.pdbx_seq_one_letter_code
_entity_poly.pdbx_strand_id
1 'polypeptide(L)'
;MMNRALDLCRKALTAVPALLLVAGPAAAQHTFDGNITIVFENGGPNYKLDASANSPACSTLINTVQNSPNNDNFNSIPAGFWGGNAPKWPNQTWQPSATSIASGDIDNVSTVAHVVPDSCDACGYTRNFEQACFRGAIDPNGTDWTQGWLCSGETDQCLPDLTGIPIAFHSGAQTTSQTWGPDSVHVLQGKVEFNAGTTITILPGTVILGEKVSGPSFLSVAVGAMIDAQGTAAQPIIMTSDQVTGTPGDWAGLVLNGDATANCADCRGDNGPPAQCNSEGDPSLLFCGSDDCDSSGILRYVRVQYSGFILGANNELNSFTFNGQGSGTVAEYLQAHRGSDDMFEWFGGAMNARYLVGTGGQDDGLDFQAGFRGTVQYAVIQHFEGDRGIEGDNWEGDSDAPCRSNPLMANLTLIGGLNGGGGDSGVLLRLGAEAQIFNSIVYDWPDANYELRNTETCARGANPYPATFPCGNRVDAPVIAAGARDGVSVRTIPNPVTSSAQFALSLNHEGPTRLDVFDIQGRLVANVVNEYMTPGAHTVSWTPGTDVAPGAYFYRLQNGGAPVNGKFVVVR
;
A
#
# COMPACT_ATOMS: atom_id res chain seq x y z
N MET A 1 -36.65 -49.17 41.76
CA MET A 1 -35.25 -48.70 41.63
C MET A 1 -35.09 -47.83 40.40
N MET A 2 -35.82 -46.72 40.33
CA MET A 2 -35.73 -45.77 39.19
C MET A 2 -36.28 -44.43 39.67
N ASN A 3 -35.74 -43.92 40.78
CA ASN A 3 -36.04 -42.59 41.33
C ASN A 3 -34.94 -42.08 42.30
N ARG A 4 -33.76 -42.73 42.33
CA ARG A 4 -32.56 -42.27 43.07
C ARG A 4 -31.40 -41.85 42.16
N ALA A 5 -31.55 -41.99 40.84
CA ALA A 5 -30.54 -41.56 39.87
C ALA A 5 -30.74 -40.10 39.39
N LEU A 6 -31.91 -39.51 39.59
CA LEU A 6 -32.23 -38.14 39.15
C LEU A 6 -31.92 -37.05 40.19
N ASP A 7 -31.69 -37.43 41.45
CA ASP A 7 -31.46 -36.46 42.54
C ASP A 7 -29.97 -36.26 42.89
N LEU A 8 -29.09 -37.12 42.35
CA LEU A 8 -27.62 -36.99 42.46
C LEU A 8 -27.00 -36.16 41.31
N CYS A 9 -27.69 -36.02 40.17
CA CYS A 9 -27.24 -35.12 39.09
C CYS A 9 -27.63 -33.65 39.31
N ARG A 10 -28.49 -33.32 40.28
CA ARG A 10 -28.91 -31.93 40.57
C ARG A 10 -28.15 -31.24 41.70
N LYS A 11 -27.26 -31.94 42.42
CA LYS A 11 -26.50 -31.39 43.56
C LYS A 11 -24.98 -31.34 43.37
N ALA A 12 -24.48 -31.61 42.15
CA ALA A 12 -23.07 -31.42 41.78
C ALA A 12 -22.85 -30.17 40.92
N LEU A 13 -23.80 -29.23 40.91
CA LEU A 13 -23.74 -27.98 40.13
C LEU A 13 -23.68 -26.72 41.01
N THR A 14 -23.06 -26.81 42.19
CA THR A 14 -22.76 -25.63 43.01
C THR A 14 -21.37 -25.76 43.60
N ALA A 15 -20.56 -24.73 43.35
CA ALA A 15 -19.20 -24.49 43.84
C ALA A 15 -18.06 -25.18 43.06
N VAL A 16 -17.90 -24.80 41.79
CA VAL A 16 -16.54 -24.53 41.27
C VAL A 16 -16.39 -23.01 41.36
N PRO A 17 -15.33 -22.46 42.00
CA PRO A 17 -15.09 -21.04 41.89
C PRO A 17 -14.88 -20.78 40.40
N ALA A 18 -15.75 -19.97 39.80
CA ALA A 18 -15.47 -19.39 38.50
C ALA A 18 -14.20 -18.56 38.70
N LEU A 19 -13.05 -19.17 38.41
CA LEU A 19 -11.88 -18.44 38.02
C LEU A 19 -12.33 -17.76 36.72
N LEU A 20 -12.85 -16.54 36.85
CA LEU A 20 -12.94 -15.60 35.74
C LEU A 20 -11.49 -15.38 35.29
N LEU A 21 -10.96 -16.30 34.50
CA LEU A 21 -10.06 -15.93 33.43
C LEU A 21 -10.91 -15.10 32.48
N VAL A 22 -10.99 -13.81 32.77
CA VAL A 22 -11.15 -12.81 31.70
C VAL A 22 -9.84 -12.83 30.94
N ALA A 23 -9.59 -13.91 30.19
CA ALA A 23 -8.82 -13.80 28.98
C ALA A 23 -9.79 -13.13 27.99
N GLY A 24 -9.91 -11.81 28.07
CA GLY A 24 -10.39 -11.07 26.91
C GLY A 24 -9.46 -11.47 25.76
N PRO A 25 -9.98 -11.71 24.54
CA PRO A 25 -9.08 -11.74 23.39
C PRO A 25 -8.27 -10.45 23.46
N ALA A 26 -6.94 -10.56 23.41
CA ALA A 26 -6.08 -9.39 23.32
C ALA A 26 -6.60 -8.58 22.14
N ALA A 27 -7.31 -7.49 22.38
CA ALA A 27 -7.79 -6.62 21.32
C ALA A 27 -6.56 -5.97 20.70
N ALA A 28 -6.56 -5.76 19.39
CA ALA A 28 -5.46 -5.07 18.76
C ALA A 28 -5.38 -3.64 19.35
N GLN A 29 -4.17 -3.19 19.62
CA GLN A 29 -3.90 -1.95 20.33
C GLN A 29 -3.13 -1.02 19.43
N HIS A 30 -3.35 0.28 19.60
CA HIS A 30 -2.54 1.29 18.94
C HIS A 30 -1.07 1.08 19.29
N THR A 31 -0.20 0.99 18.29
CA THR A 31 1.25 0.91 18.53
C THR A 31 1.90 2.09 17.85
N PHE A 32 2.45 2.99 18.64
CA PHE A 32 3.25 4.10 18.16
C PHE A 32 4.65 3.90 18.73
N ASP A 33 5.60 3.50 17.90
CA ASP A 33 7.02 3.56 18.31
C ASP A 33 7.57 5.00 18.22
N GLY A 34 6.80 5.90 17.60
CA GLY A 34 6.93 7.36 17.57
C GLY A 34 8.31 7.90 17.24
N ASN A 35 9.02 7.22 16.35
CA ASN A 35 10.45 7.38 16.26
C ASN A 35 10.98 8.73 15.74
N ILE A 36 10.19 9.72 15.30
CA ILE A 36 10.53 11.17 15.36
C ILE A 36 9.26 12.01 15.11
N THR A 37 8.92 12.91 16.02
CA THR A 37 7.85 13.91 15.86
C THR A 37 8.44 15.31 16.02
N ILE A 38 8.27 16.18 15.02
CA ILE A 38 8.89 17.51 14.99
C ILE A 38 7.82 18.59 14.75
N VAL A 39 7.63 19.46 15.74
CA VAL A 39 6.82 20.69 15.57
C VAL A 39 7.65 21.76 14.87
N PHE A 40 7.01 22.51 13.97
CA PHE A 40 7.59 23.69 13.33
C PHE A 40 6.69 24.94 13.54
N GLU A 41 7.14 26.07 12.99
CA GLU A 41 6.82 27.50 13.21
C GLU A 41 5.41 27.97 13.64
N ASN A 42 4.35 27.14 13.63
CA ASN A 42 2.97 27.53 13.98
C ASN A 42 2.47 27.08 15.36
N GLY A 43 3.22 26.24 16.08
CA GLY A 43 3.01 26.01 17.52
C GLY A 43 1.89 25.03 17.92
N GLY A 44 1.39 24.19 17.03
CA GLY A 44 0.51 23.06 17.36
C GLY A 44 1.20 22.05 18.29
N PRO A 45 0.47 21.35 19.19
CA PRO A 45 1.04 20.29 20.02
C PRO A 45 1.47 19.06 19.20
N ASN A 46 2.41 18.27 19.74
CA ASN A 46 2.71 16.95 19.18
C ASN A 46 1.50 16.00 19.23
N TYR A 47 0.67 16.15 20.26
CA TYR A 47 -0.48 15.29 20.49
C TYR A 47 -1.70 16.10 20.91
N LYS A 48 -2.85 15.82 20.29
CA LYS A 48 -4.15 16.46 20.55
C LYS A 48 -5.23 15.40 20.78
N LEU A 49 -6.13 15.68 21.73
CA LEU A 49 -7.41 14.98 21.87
C LEU A 49 -8.53 15.94 21.51
N ASP A 50 -9.42 15.52 20.62
CA ASP A 50 -10.66 16.24 20.37
C ASP A 50 -11.66 16.11 21.53
N ALA A 51 -12.66 16.99 21.58
CA ALA A 51 -13.74 16.94 22.56
C ALA A 51 -14.53 15.61 22.54
N SER A 52 -14.66 14.97 21.37
CA SER A 52 -15.27 13.64 21.22
C SER A 52 -14.43 12.51 21.84
N ALA A 53 -13.14 12.76 22.08
CA ALA A 53 -12.18 11.86 22.72
C ALA A 53 -12.05 12.14 24.24
N ASN A 54 -13.09 12.66 24.89
CA ASN A 54 -13.08 12.95 26.32
C ASN A 54 -13.39 11.71 27.18
N SER A 55 -12.49 10.72 27.15
CA SER A 55 -12.58 9.51 27.99
C SER A 55 -11.27 9.23 28.75
N PRO A 56 -11.32 8.55 29.92
CA PRO A 56 -10.10 8.11 30.61
C PRO A 56 -9.21 7.21 29.75
N ALA A 57 -9.80 6.45 28.82
CA ALA A 57 -9.05 5.63 27.86
C ALA A 57 -8.23 6.49 26.90
N CYS A 58 -8.83 7.56 26.35
CA CYS A 58 -8.12 8.51 25.48
C CYS A 58 -6.99 9.22 26.21
N SER A 59 -7.23 9.69 27.45
CA SER A 59 -6.18 10.30 28.27
C SER A 59 -5.05 9.30 28.57
N THR A 60 -5.36 8.02 28.77
CA THR A 60 -4.34 6.98 29.00
C THR A 60 -3.53 6.69 27.74
N LEU A 61 -4.20 6.57 26.59
CA LEU A 61 -3.60 6.33 25.28
C LEU A 61 -2.61 7.44 24.93
N ILE A 62 -3.05 8.69 24.91
CA ILE A 62 -2.19 9.83 24.55
C ILE A 62 -1.00 9.96 25.51
N ASN A 63 -1.22 9.76 26.82
CA ASN A 63 -0.13 9.79 27.80
C ASN A 63 0.87 8.64 27.57
N THR A 64 0.40 7.46 27.17
CA THR A 64 1.27 6.32 26.91
C THR A 64 2.14 6.57 25.69
N VAL A 65 1.57 7.12 24.62
CA VAL A 65 2.29 7.47 23.39
C VAL A 65 3.26 8.60 23.66
N GLN A 66 2.80 9.71 24.24
CA GLN A 66 3.62 10.89 24.49
C GLN A 66 4.82 10.60 25.40
N ASN A 67 4.69 9.68 26.35
CA ASN A 67 5.76 9.31 27.28
C ASN A 67 6.46 7.99 26.91
N SER A 68 6.22 7.47 25.71
CA SER A 68 6.94 6.30 25.19
C SER A 68 8.44 6.62 25.12
N PRO A 69 9.32 5.74 25.64
CA PRO A 69 10.77 5.96 25.57
C PRO A 69 11.33 5.89 24.14
N ASN A 70 10.53 5.39 23.18
CA ASN A 70 10.90 5.32 21.78
C ASN A 70 10.53 6.60 21.03
N ASN A 71 9.73 7.49 21.63
CA ASN A 71 9.26 8.70 20.96
C ASN A 71 10.24 9.85 21.10
N ASP A 72 10.79 10.29 19.98
CA ASP A 72 11.64 11.48 19.92
C ASP A 72 10.81 12.71 19.55
N ASN A 73 10.46 13.50 20.56
CA ASN A 73 9.66 14.71 20.41
C ASN A 73 10.56 15.96 20.37
N PHE A 74 10.48 16.72 19.28
CA PHE A 74 11.23 17.96 19.11
C PHE A 74 10.30 19.17 18.96
N ASN A 75 10.63 20.26 19.67
CA ASN A 75 9.94 21.54 19.54
C ASN A 75 10.47 22.40 18.38
N SER A 76 11.55 21.96 17.73
CA SER A 76 12.18 22.61 16.57
C SER A 76 13.09 21.64 15.84
N ILE A 77 13.26 21.79 14.53
CA ILE A 77 14.16 20.95 13.71
C ILE A 77 15.60 21.03 14.25
N PRO A 78 16.23 19.91 14.65
CA PRO A 78 17.65 19.88 14.98
C PRO A 78 18.52 20.33 13.80
N ALA A 79 19.60 21.07 14.07
CA ALA A 79 20.53 21.47 13.02
C ALA A 79 21.11 20.23 12.32
N GLY A 80 21.04 20.20 10.98
CA GLY A 80 21.50 19.05 10.19
C GLY A 80 20.61 17.81 10.33
N PHE A 81 19.33 17.96 10.70
CA PHE A 81 18.37 16.84 10.69
C PHE A 81 18.13 16.30 9.27
N TRP A 82 18.05 17.19 8.28
CA TRP A 82 17.93 16.82 6.87
C TRP A 82 19.32 16.79 6.21
N GLY A 83 19.53 15.92 5.22
CA GLY A 83 20.79 15.82 4.46
C GLY A 83 21.14 17.07 3.62
N GLY A 84 20.33 18.12 3.72
CA GLY A 84 20.46 19.42 3.07
C GLY A 84 19.62 20.48 3.80
N ASN A 85 19.02 21.41 3.05
CA ASN A 85 17.98 22.27 3.62
C ASN A 85 16.77 21.42 4.01
N ALA A 86 15.96 21.89 4.98
CA ALA A 86 14.67 21.26 5.25
C ALA A 86 13.89 21.09 3.95
N PRO A 87 13.17 19.97 3.76
CA PRO A 87 12.32 19.74 2.60
C PRO A 87 11.29 20.87 2.58
N LYS A 88 11.61 21.88 1.79
CA LYS A 88 10.78 23.04 1.52
C LYS A 88 10.68 23.07 0.01
N TRP A 89 9.47 22.97 -0.49
CA TRP A 89 9.21 23.14 -1.91
C TRP A 89 9.93 24.39 -2.45
N PRO A 90 10.59 24.32 -3.62
CA PRO A 90 10.70 23.16 -4.53
C PRO A 90 11.86 22.19 -4.25
N ASN A 91 12.58 22.33 -3.14
CA ASN A 91 13.72 21.48 -2.80
C ASN A 91 13.26 20.16 -2.14
N GLN A 92 12.99 19.14 -2.96
CA GLN A 92 12.36 17.86 -2.58
C GLN A 92 13.31 16.83 -1.96
N THR A 93 14.37 17.25 -1.28
CA THR A 93 15.25 16.27 -0.60
C THR A 93 14.60 15.85 0.71
N TRP A 94 13.85 14.74 0.68
CA TRP A 94 13.24 14.13 1.87
C TRP A 94 14.17 13.17 2.61
N GLN A 95 15.43 13.09 2.20
CA GLN A 95 16.43 12.24 2.84
C GLN A 95 16.89 12.87 4.17
N PRO A 96 16.68 12.18 5.31
CA PRO A 96 17.24 12.62 6.58
C PRO A 96 18.78 12.56 6.56
N SER A 97 19.43 13.33 7.42
CA SER A 97 20.88 13.31 7.54
C SER A 97 21.38 11.99 8.11
N ALA A 98 22.58 11.56 7.73
CA ALA A 98 23.26 10.44 8.38
C ALA A 98 23.48 10.64 9.90
N THR A 99 23.32 11.85 10.43
CA THR A 99 23.38 12.13 11.87
C THR A 99 22.01 12.13 12.55
N SER A 100 20.90 12.09 11.79
CA SER A 100 19.55 11.89 12.34
C SER A 100 19.19 10.41 12.47
N ILE A 101 20.14 9.51 12.18
CA ILE A 101 19.99 8.06 12.33
C ILE A 101 19.62 7.72 13.78
N ALA A 102 18.54 6.95 13.91
CA ALA A 102 18.35 5.85 14.86
C ALA A 102 19.34 5.83 16.03
N SER A 103 18.87 6.14 17.24
CA SER A 103 19.70 6.30 18.44
C SER A 103 20.28 4.99 19.03
N GLY A 104 20.22 3.88 18.27
CA GLY A 104 20.68 2.54 18.64
C GLY A 104 19.52 1.63 19.04
N ASP A 105 19.71 0.30 19.00
CA ASP A 105 18.88 -0.85 19.43
C ASP A 105 17.32 -0.87 19.25
N ILE A 106 16.67 0.23 18.88
CA ILE A 106 15.22 0.48 19.00
C ILE A 106 14.55 0.66 17.62
N ASP A 107 15.34 0.75 16.55
CA ASP A 107 14.88 1.16 15.22
C ASP A 107 14.65 0.00 14.24
N ASN A 108 14.62 -1.25 14.73
CA ASN A 108 14.36 -2.42 13.90
C ASN A 108 12.86 -2.71 13.83
N VAL A 109 12.29 -2.47 12.66
CA VAL A 109 10.97 -3.01 12.30
C VAL A 109 11.22 -4.31 11.54
N SER A 110 11.21 -5.43 12.26
CA SER A 110 11.20 -6.77 11.66
C SER A 110 9.96 -7.51 12.13
N THR A 111 9.18 -8.05 11.19
CA THR A 111 8.03 -8.93 11.41
C THR A 111 7.23 -8.59 12.66
N VAL A 112 6.33 -7.62 12.59
CA VAL A 112 5.24 -7.55 13.57
C VAL A 112 4.29 -8.67 13.21
N ALA A 113 4.54 -9.87 13.74
CA ALA A 113 3.52 -10.90 13.74
C ALA A 113 2.29 -10.30 14.39
N HIS A 114 1.18 -10.23 13.66
CA HIS A 114 -0.06 -9.71 14.19
C HIS A 114 -0.42 -10.52 15.44
N VAL A 115 -0.41 -9.87 16.62
CA VAL A 115 -0.57 -10.55 17.91
C VAL A 115 -2.05 -10.86 18.20
N VAL A 116 -2.96 -10.41 17.34
CA VAL A 116 -4.41 -10.51 17.55
C VAL A 116 -5.05 -11.13 16.32
N PRO A 117 -5.92 -12.15 16.45
CA PRO A 117 -6.74 -12.55 15.32
C PRO A 117 -7.65 -11.38 14.95
N ASP A 118 -7.47 -10.79 13.77
CA ASP A 118 -8.60 -10.07 13.19
C ASP A 118 -9.68 -11.12 12.90
N SER A 119 -10.92 -10.86 13.29
CA SER A 119 -12.01 -11.84 13.12
C SER A 119 -12.30 -12.16 11.64
N CYS A 120 -11.62 -11.47 10.73
CA CYS A 120 -11.94 -11.39 9.31
C CYS A 120 -10.77 -11.79 8.39
N ASP A 121 -9.60 -12.16 8.94
CA ASP A 121 -8.51 -12.75 8.15
C ASP A 121 -8.93 -14.14 7.62
N ALA A 122 -9.50 -14.16 6.41
CA ALA A 122 -10.05 -15.38 5.81
C ALA A 122 -8.97 -16.33 5.26
N CYS A 123 -7.75 -15.83 4.97
CA CYS A 123 -6.71 -16.58 4.28
C CYS A 123 -5.35 -16.68 5.00
N GLY A 124 -5.21 -16.12 6.21
CA GLY A 124 -3.99 -16.25 7.02
C GLY A 124 -2.72 -15.63 6.43
N TYR A 125 -2.85 -14.58 5.62
CA TYR A 125 -1.70 -13.82 5.10
C TYR A 125 -0.94 -13.18 6.27
N THR A 126 0.39 -13.09 6.13
CA THR A 126 1.23 -12.43 7.14
C THR A 126 1.57 -11.04 6.65
N ARG A 127 1.35 -10.06 7.52
CA ARG A 127 1.73 -8.67 7.28
C ARG A 127 3.19 -8.49 7.66
N ASN A 128 4.03 -8.23 6.67
CA ASN A 128 5.47 -8.14 6.82
C ASN A 128 5.97 -6.81 6.27
N PHE A 129 6.96 -6.25 6.95
CA PHE A 129 7.76 -5.14 6.46
C PHE A 129 9.08 -5.65 5.92
N GLU A 130 9.65 -4.92 4.95
CA GLU A 130 11.08 -5.00 4.69
C GLU A 130 11.82 -4.51 5.93
N GLN A 131 12.87 -5.22 6.31
CA GLN A 131 13.65 -4.83 7.48
C GLN A 131 14.34 -3.49 7.22
N ALA A 132 13.98 -2.48 8.01
CA ALA A 132 14.62 -1.17 8.01
C ALA A 132 15.26 -0.91 9.38
N CYS A 133 16.41 -0.24 9.37
CA CYS A 133 17.13 0.22 10.57
C CYS A 133 17.33 1.74 10.54
N PHE A 134 16.34 2.43 10.00
CA PHE A 134 16.31 3.89 9.89
C PHE A 134 14.86 4.36 9.99
N ARG A 135 14.72 5.66 10.22
CA ARG A 135 13.45 6.35 10.39
C ARG A 135 13.18 7.22 9.19
N GLY A 136 11.91 7.46 8.91
CA GLY A 136 11.48 8.10 7.67
C GLY A 136 11.48 7.14 6.50
N ALA A 137 11.05 7.65 5.35
CA ALA A 137 10.85 6.85 4.15
C ALA A 137 12.14 6.56 3.37
N ILE A 138 13.22 7.30 3.61
CA ILE A 138 14.46 7.19 2.84
C ILE A 138 15.62 6.88 3.78
N ASP A 139 16.44 5.88 3.41
CA ASP A 139 17.65 5.55 4.15
C ASP A 139 18.61 6.75 4.13
N PRO A 140 18.98 7.32 5.29
CA PRO A 140 19.88 8.46 5.37
C PRO A 140 21.32 8.17 4.88
N ASN A 141 21.69 6.90 4.69
CA ASN A 141 22.97 6.48 4.10
C ASN A 141 22.80 5.78 2.76
N GLY A 142 21.57 5.56 2.33
CA GLY A 142 21.23 4.80 1.13
C GLY A 142 20.99 5.70 -0.07
N THR A 143 20.54 5.05 -1.15
CA THR A 143 20.06 5.76 -2.33
C THR A 143 18.66 6.28 -2.06
N ASP A 144 18.40 7.53 -2.41
CA ASP A 144 17.06 8.08 -2.41
C ASP A 144 16.25 7.47 -3.57
N TRP A 145 15.33 6.56 -3.22
CA TRP A 145 14.49 5.83 -4.17
C TRP A 145 13.46 6.73 -4.88
N THR A 146 13.26 7.96 -4.40
CA THR A 146 12.36 8.94 -5.04
C THR A 146 12.99 9.58 -6.29
N GLN A 147 14.31 9.49 -6.43
CA GLN A 147 15.03 10.21 -7.48
C GLN A 147 14.82 9.60 -8.87
N GLY A 148 14.71 10.48 -9.86
CA GLY A 148 14.73 10.12 -11.28
C GLY A 148 13.42 9.66 -11.88
N TRP A 149 12.35 9.50 -11.09
CA TRP A 149 11.06 9.03 -11.59
C TRP A 149 9.85 9.77 -11.06
N LEU A 150 9.98 10.85 -10.29
CA LEU A 150 8.84 11.67 -9.87
C LEU A 150 8.53 12.81 -10.83
N CYS A 151 7.31 13.32 -10.73
CA CYS A 151 6.96 14.66 -11.15
C CYS A 151 7.32 15.67 -10.04
N SER A 152 8.12 16.69 -10.38
CA SER A 152 8.66 17.67 -9.42
C SER A 152 8.86 19.06 -10.03
N GLY A 153 8.70 20.12 -9.22
CA GLY A 153 9.11 21.51 -9.54
C GLY A 153 7.95 22.49 -9.75
N GLU A 154 8.18 23.80 -9.54
CA GLU A 154 7.13 24.84 -9.59
C GLU A 154 6.39 24.99 -10.93
N THR A 155 6.97 24.49 -12.03
CA THR A 155 6.43 24.63 -13.39
C THR A 155 5.84 23.34 -13.96
N ASP A 156 5.78 22.25 -13.20
CA ASP A 156 4.85 21.11 -13.42
C ASP A 156 4.82 20.49 -14.83
N GLN A 157 5.91 20.53 -15.59
CA GLN A 157 5.98 19.89 -16.91
C GLN A 157 6.64 18.52 -16.83
N CYS A 158 5.90 17.56 -16.27
CA CYS A 158 6.34 16.17 -16.10
C CYS A 158 5.83 15.24 -17.22
N LEU A 159 5.07 15.80 -18.16
CA LEU A 159 4.63 15.11 -19.36
C LEU A 159 5.74 15.11 -20.43
N PRO A 160 5.98 13.97 -21.11
CA PRO A 160 6.85 13.95 -22.28
C PRO A 160 6.23 14.73 -23.44
N ASP A 161 7.03 15.10 -24.45
CA ASP A 161 6.51 15.67 -25.69
C ASP A 161 5.62 14.65 -26.40
N LEU A 162 4.34 14.97 -26.54
CA LEU A 162 3.34 14.11 -27.17
C LEU A 162 3.15 14.42 -28.67
N THR A 163 3.92 15.34 -29.23
CA THR A 163 3.76 15.80 -30.61
C THR A 163 3.92 14.65 -31.61
N GLY A 164 2.88 14.42 -32.42
CA GLY A 164 2.91 13.41 -33.47
C GLY A 164 2.65 11.98 -33.00
N ILE A 165 2.40 11.76 -31.71
CA ILE A 165 1.95 10.47 -31.19
C ILE A 165 0.44 10.31 -31.52
N PRO A 166 0.00 9.17 -32.09
CA PRO A 166 -1.42 8.90 -32.31
C PRO A 166 -2.25 8.96 -31.03
N ILE A 167 -3.53 9.33 -31.14
CA ILE A 167 -4.46 9.38 -30.01
C ILE A 167 -5.43 8.20 -30.11
N ALA A 168 -5.62 7.48 -29.01
CA ALA A 168 -6.58 6.39 -28.86
C ALA A 168 -7.61 6.76 -27.78
N PHE A 169 -8.88 6.91 -28.17
CA PHE A 169 -9.97 7.25 -27.26
C PHE A 169 -10.63 5.99 -26.69
N HIS A 170 -10.93 6.01 -25.39
CA HIS A 170 -11.56 4.92 -24.65
C HIS A 170 -12.78 5.44 -23.88
N SER A 171 -13.86 4.66 -23.85
CA SER A 171 -15.07 5.00 -23.10
C SER A 171 -15.85 3.74 -22.73
N GLY A 172 -16.60 3.81 -21.62
CA GLY A 172 -17.54 2.78 -21.18
C GLY A 172 -16.89 1.47 -20.74
N ALA A 173 -17.71 0.43 -20.68
CA ALA A 173 -17.30 -0.90 -20.23
C ALA A 173 -16.44 -1.63 -21.26
N GLN A 174 -15.29 -2.11 -20.81
CA GLN A 174 -14.34 -2.92 -21.56
C GLN A 174 -14.59 -4.40 -21.23
N THR A 175 -15.04 -5.14 -22.23
CA THR A 175 -15.39 -6.58 -22.10
C THR A 175 -14.30 -7.52 -22.63
N THR A 176 -13.17 -6.96 -23.04
CA THR A 176 -12.01 -7.71 -23.54
C THR A 176 -10.73 -7.12 -22.96
N SER A 177 -9.74 -7.98 -22.72
CA SER A 177 -8.41 -7.54 -22.28
C SER A 177 -7.75 -6.65 -23.33
N GLN A 178 -7.02 -5.64 -22.87
CA GLN A 178 -6.35 -4.66 -23.73
C GLN A 178 -4.89 -4.48 -23.33
N THR A 179 -4.08 -4.01 -24.27
CA THR A 179 -2.71 -3.57 -24.02
C THR A 179 -2.56 -2.14 -24.51
N TRP A 180 -2.18 -1.25 -23.60
CA TRP A 180 -1.94 0.16 -23.86
C TRP A 180 -0.44 0.44 -23.76
N GLY A 181 0.08 1.25 -24.68
CA GLY A 181 1.51 1.42 -24.90
C GLY A 181 1.87 2.84 -25.32
N PRO A 182 3.17 3.19 -25.31
CA PRO A 182 3.63 4.53 -25.66
C PRO A 182 3.53 4.84 -27.16
N ASP A 183 3.07 3.89 -27.99
CA ASP A 183 2.76 4.10 -29.40
C ASP A 183 1.46 4.88 -29.62
N SER A 184 0.69 5.12 -28.56
CA SER A 184 -0.46 6.02 -28.56
C SER A 184 -0.58 6.79 -27.24
N VAL A 185 -1.16 7.99 -27.30
CA VAL A 185 -1.70 8.67 -26.13
C VAL A 185 -3.12 8.16 -25.92
N HIS A 186 -3.40 7.59 -24.75
CA HIS A 186 -4.70 7.01 -24.45
C HIS A 186 -5.58 8.03 -23.71
N VAL A 187 -6.75 8.35 -24.25
CA VAL A 187 -7.65 9.35 -23.67
C VAL A 187 -8.89 8.66 -23.11
N LEU A 188 -9.15 8.84 -21.81
CA LEU A 188 -10.33 8.36 -21.12
C LEU A 188 -11.45 9.38 -21.28
N GLN A 189 -12.57 8.96 -21.88
CA GLN A 189 -13.76 9.78 -22.04
C GLN A 189 -14.87 9.25 -21.13
N GLY A 190 -15.05 9.90 -19.97
CA GLY A 190 -15.91 9.41 -18.90
C GLY A 190 -15.32 8.18 -18.20
N LYS A 191 -16.20 7.37 -17.59
CA LYS A 191 -15.81 6.10 -16.97
C LYS A 191 -15.34 5.09 -18.02
N VAL A 192 -14.09 4.64 -17.92
CA VAL A 192 -13.54 3.49 -18.65
C VAL A 192 -13.35 2.35 -17.66
N GLU A 193 -14.21 1.34 -17.74
CA GLU A 193 -14.29 0.27 -16.73
C GLU A 193 -13.92 -1.08 -17.32
N PHE A 194 -12.89 -1.74 -16.79
CA PHE A 194 -12.54 -3.11 -17.15
C PHE A 194 -13.36 -4.10 -16.32
N ASN A 195 -14.19 -4.90 -17.00
CA ASN A 195 -15.12 -5.82 -16.35
C ASN A 195 -14.43 -7.13 -15.91
N ALA A 196 -15.08 -7.86 -15.01
CA ALA A 196 -14.63 -9.18 -14.55
C ALA A 196 -14.18 -10.11 -15.70
N GLY A 197 -13.05 -10.79 -15.51
CA GLY A 197 -12.45 -11.68 -16.50
C GLY A 197 -11.59 -10.98 -17.57
N THR A 198 -11.42 -9.66 -17.49
CA THR A 198 -10.54 -8.89 -18.38
C THR A 198 -9.24 -8.50 -17.68
N THR A 199 -8.25 -8.09 -18.48
CA THR A 199 -6.98 -7.54 -18.00
C THR A 199 -6.61 -6.32 -18.82
N ILE A 200 -6.29 -5.21 -18.17
CA ILE A 200 -5.62 -4.08 -18.80
C ILE A 200 -4.12 -4.16 -18.53
N THR A 201 -3.32 -4.32 -19.59
CA THR A 201 -1.86 -4.26 -19.52
C THR A 201 -1.38 -2.88 -19.98
N ILE A 202 -0.62 -2.17 -19.16
CA ILE A 202 -0.10 -0.83 -19.45
C ILE A 202 1.42 -0.90 -19.48
N LEU A 203 2.00 -0.64 -20.65
CA LEU A 203 3.45 -0.76 -20.88
C LEU A 203 4.22 0.46 -20.34
N PRO A 204 5.54 0.34 -20.06
CA PRO A 204 6.36 1.47 -19.65
C PRO A 204 6.27 2.69 -20.59
N GLY A 205 6.27 3.89 -20.02
CA GLY A 205 6.21 5.16 -20.76
C GLY A 205 4.84 5.50 -21.35
N THR A 206 3.81 4.69 -21.10
CA THR A 206 2.45 4.97 -21.57
C THR A 206 1.90 6.23 -20.90
N VAL A 207 1.25 7.07 -21.69
CA VAL A 207 0.53 8.26 -21.22
C VAL A 207 -0.97 8.06 -21.39
N ILE A 208 -1.70 8.24 -20.29
CA ILE A 208 -3.15 8.17 -20.20
C ILE A 208 -3.65 9.54 -19.76
N LEU A 209 -4.58 10.11 -20.52
CA LEU A 209 -5.18 11.40 -20.26
C LEU A 209 -6.64 11.23 -19.83
N GLY A 210 -7.05 11.78 -18.70
CA GLY A 210 -8.44 11.96 -18.33
C GLY A 210 -8.99 13.20 -19.02
N GLU A 211 -10.02 13.05 -19.86
CA GLU A 211 -10.66 14.18 -20.54
C GLU A 211 -11.42 15.04 -19.52
N LYS A 212 -11.06 16.33 -19.41
CA LYS A 212 -11.80 17.27 -18.57
C LYS A 212 -13.12 17.66 -19.23
N VAL A 213 -14.17 16.94 -18.88
CA VAL A 213 -15.56 17.22 -19.29
C VAL A 213 -16.42 17.55 -18.07
N SER A 214 -17.71 17.81 -18.27
CA SER A 214 -18.63 18.14 -17.17
C SER A 214 -18.95 16.96 -16.24
N GLY A 215 -18.42 15.76 -16.53
CA GLY A 215 -18.54 14.56 -15.69
C GLY A 215 -17.17 13.91 -15.52
N PRO A 216 -17.04 12.93 -14.60
CA PRO A 216 -15.73 12.37 -14.27
C PRO A 216 -15.20 11.46 -15.38
N SER A 217 -13.96 11.69 -15.79
CA SER A 217 -13.17 10.73 -16.58
C SER A 217 -12.24 9.96 -15.64
N PHE A 218 -12.28 8.62 -15.68
CA PHE A 218 -11.44 7.77 -14.82
C PHE A 218 -11.31 6.35 -15.35
N LEU A 219 -10.26 5.68 -14.89
CA LEU A 219 -10.02 4.26 -15.15
C LEU A 219 -10.50 3.46 -13.94
N SER A 220 -11.40 2.52 -14.19
CA SER A 220 -11.90 1.60 -13.16
C SER A 220 -11.56 0.15 -13.54
N VAL A 221 -11.13 -0.62 -12.55
CA VAL A 221 -10.93 -2.07 -12.65
C VAL A 221 -11.93 -2.71 -11.69
N ALA A 222 -12.92 -3.41 -12.23
CA ALA A 222 -13.98 -4.03 -11.44
C ALA A 222 -13.48 -5.31 -10.74
N VAL A 223 -14.23 -5.78 -9.73
CA VAL A 223 -13.96 -7.06 -9.06
C VAL A 223 -13.82 -8.19 -10.08
N GLY A 224 -12.74 -8.96 -9.96
CA GLY A 224 -12.40 -10.05 -10.88
C GLY A 224 -11.78 -9.62 -12.21
N ALA A 225 -11.54 -8.32 -12.43
CA ALA A 225 -10.67 -7.82 -13.48
C ALA A 225 -9.25 -7.57 -12.95
N MET A 226 -8.27 -7.43 -13.85
CA MET A 226 -6.86 -7.29 -13.49
C MET A 226 -6.24 -6.05 -14.14
N ILE A 227 -5.31 -5.41 -13.43
CA ILE A 227 -4.39 -4.42 -14.01
C ILE A 227 -2.95 -4.94 -13.97
N ASP A 228 -2.23 -4.81 -15.08
CA ASP A 228 -0.80 -5.07 -15.19
C ASP A 228 -0.10 -3.81 -15.69
N ALA A 229 0.14 -2.85 -14.79
CA ALA A 229 0.77 -1.58 -15.06
C ALA A 229 2.20 -1.59 -14.47
N GLN A 230 3.18 -1.91 -15.30
CA GLN A 230 4.58 -2.08 -14.87
C GLN A 230 5.48 -1.07 -15.59
N GLY A 231 5.44 0.19 -15.15
CA GLY A 231 6.40 1.22 -15.56
C GLY A 231 7.81 0.95 -15.03
N THR A 232 8.73 1.86 -15.33
CA THR A 232 10.09 1.87 -14.77
C THR A 232 10.47 3.27 -14.31
N ALA A 233 11.52 3.41 -13.51
CA ALA A 233 12.00 4.73 -13.10
C ALA A 233 12.29 5.66 -14.30
N ALA A 234 12.86 5.12 -15.37
CA ALA A 234 13.18 5.87 -16.60
C ALA A 234 11.96 6.10 -17.51
N GLN A 235 10.94 5.24 -17.42
CA GLN A 235 9.74 5.27 -18.25
C GLN A 235 8.51 4.97 -17.38
N PRO A 236 8.14 5.89 -16.49
CA PRO A 236 6.97 5.72 -15.65
C PRO A 236 5.71 5.74 -16.51
N ILE A 237 4.65 5.10 -16.02
CA ILE A 237 3.31 5.26 -16.57
C ILE A 237 2.75 6.57 -16.01
N ILE A 238 2.20 7.41 -16.88
CA ILE A 238 1.65 8.72 -16.48
C ILE A 238 0.16 8.72 -16.77
N MET A 239 -0.65 8.88 -15.73
CA MET A 239 -2.09 9.12 -15.81
C MET A 239 -2.35 10.56 -15.35
N THR A 240 -2.93 11.41 -16.20
CA THR A 240 -3.04 12.83 -15.90
C THR A 240 -4.16 13.54 -16.66
N SER A 241 -4.34 14.84 -16.43
CA SER A 241 -5.29 15.71 -17.13
C SER A 241 -4.94 15.87 -18.62
N ASP A 242 -5.96 16.04 -19.47
CA ASP A 242 -5.79 16.43 -20.87
C ASP A 242 -5.50 17.93 -21.08
N GLN A 243 -5.46 18.71 -20.00
CA GLN A 243 -5.19 20.16 -20.05
C GLN A 243 -3.69 20.46 -20.17
N VAL A 244 -3.35 21.53 -20.89
CA VAL A 244 -1.95 21.99 -21.08
C VAL A 244 -1.28 22.35 -19.75
N THR A 245 -2.06 22.87 -18.81
CA THR A 245 -1.67 23.07 -17.42
C THR A 245 -2.71 22.37 -16.57
N GLY A 246 -2.38 21.17 -16.10
CA GLY A 246 -3.26 20.40 -15.24
C GLY A 246 -3.58 21.17 -13.97
N THR A 247 -4.83 21.05 -13.51
CA THR A 247 -5.28 21.56 -12.22
C THR A 247 -5.90 20.44 -11.39
N PRO A 248 -5.73 20.44 -10.06
CA PRO A 248 -6.42 19.51 -9.17
C PRO A 248 -7.90 19.38 -9.55
N GLY A 249 -8.40 18.15 -9.66
CA GLY A 249 -9.80 17.83 -9.98
C GLY A 249 -10.16 17.88 -11.46
N ASP A 250 -9.20 17.94 -12.38
CA ASP A 250 -9.46 17.93 -13.82
C ASP A 250 -10.11 16.62 -14.30
N TRP A 251 -9.79 15.52 -13.64
CA TRP A 251 -10.31 14.18 -13.90
C TRP A 251 -10.39 13.41 -12.57
N ALA A 252 -10.98 12.22 -12.58
CA ALA A 252 -11.31 11.54 -11.32
C ALA A 252 -10.11 10.79 -10.73
N GLY A 253 -9.51 9.84 -11.46
CA GLY A 253 -8.35 9.09 -10.96
C GLY A 253 -8.33 7.63 -11.39
N LEU A 254 -7.68 6.78 -10.58
CA LEU A 254 -7.62 5.34 -10.76
C LEU A 254 -8.36 4.62 -9.63
N VAL A 255 -9.37 3.82 -10.00
CA VAL A 255 -10.18 3.04 -9.06
C VAL A 255 -9.93 1.55 -9.28
N LEU A 256 -9.47 0.85 -8.24
CA LEU A 256 -9.32 -0.61 -8.26
C LEU A 256 -10.28 -1.25 -7.25
N ASN A 257 -11.17 -2.12 -7.73
CA ASN A 257 -12.15 -2.84 -6.91
C ASN A 257 -11.77 -4.32 -6.80
N GLY A 258 -11.49 -4.78 -5.58
CA GLY A 258 -11.07 -6.15 -5.27
C GLY A 258 -12.10 -6.94 -4.47
N ASP A 259 -11.80 -8.23 -4.28
CA ASP A 259 -12.64 -9.22 -3.60
C ASP A 259 -12.25 -9.45 -2.12
N ALA A 260 -11.39 -8.60 -1.56
CA ALA A 260 -10.99 -8.68 -0.16
C ALA A 260 -12.07 -8.15 0.78
N THR A 261 -12.01 -8.52 2.06
CA THR A 261 -13.04 -8.19 3.02
C THR A 261 -12.97 -6.73 3.46
N ALA A 262 -14.10 -6.04 3.34
CA ALA A 262 -14.34 -4.72 3.92
C ALA A 262 -15.41 -4.83 5.02
N ASN A 263 -15.52 -3.81 5.86
CA ASN A 263 -16.46 -3.80 6.98
C ASN A 263 -17.61 -2.81 6.80
N CYS A 264 -18.02 -2.51 5.57
CA CYS A 264 -19.32 -1.90 5.37
C CYS A 264 -20.44 -2.90 5.78
N ALA A 265 -21.61 -2.40 6.19
CA ALA A 265 -22.71 -3.22 6.69
C ALA A 265 -23.18 -4.30 5.68
N ASP A 266 -23.15 -3.97 4.38
CA ASP A 266 -23.57 -4.88 3.32
C ASP A 266 -22.57 -6.03 3.12
N CYS A 267 -21.26 -5.75 3.16
CA CYS A 267 -20.20 -6.78 3.09
C CYS A 267 -20.27 -7.78 4.24
N ARG A 268 -20.62 -7.31 5.43
CA ARG A 268 -20.81 -8.18 6.61
C ARG A 268 -22.12 -8.98 6.58
N GLY A 269 -23.08 -8.57 5.76
CA GLY A 269 -24.43 -9.15 5.78
C GLY A 269 -25.28 -8.69 6.98
N ASP A 270 -25.03 -7.49 7.51
CA ASP A 270 -25.83 -6.96 8.61
C ASP A 270 -27.26 -6.62 8.17
N ASN A 271 -27.42 -6.28 6.88
CA ASN A 271 -28.69 -5.92 6.25
C ASN A 271 -29.34 -7.08 5.48
N GLY A 272 -28.81 -8.30 5.56
CA GLY A 272 -29.26 -9.45 4.77
C GLY A 272 -28.12 -10.41 4.42
N PRO A 273 -28.27 -11.29 3.41
CA PRO A 273 -27.12 -12.04 2.89
C PRO A 273 -25.99 -11.08 2.51
N PRO A 274 -24.70 -11.43 2.78
CA PRO A 274 -23.57 -10.59 2.39
C PRO A 274 -23.68 -10.11 0.93
N ALA A 275 -23.49 -8.81 0.74
CA ALA A 275 -23.51 -8.10 -0.53
C ALA A 275 -22.24 -7.23 -0.66
N GLN A 276 -22.10 -6.49 -1.75
CA GLN A 276 -20.90 -5.68 -1.99
C GLN A 276 -21.05 -4.26 -1.42
N CYS A 277 -19.93 -3.63 -1.06
CA CYS A 277 -19.88 -2.21 -0.72
C CYS A 277 -19.95 -1.36 -1.99
N ASN A 278 -20.52 -0.16 -1.88
CA ASN A 278 -20.47 0.84 -2.95
C ASN A 278 -19.16 1.60 -2.87
N SER A 279 -18.46 1.75 -4.00
CA SER A 279 -17.33 2.68 -4.10
C SER A 279 -17.80 4.11 -3.83
N GLU A 280 -16.94 4.90 -3.21
CA GLU A 280 -17.10 6.35 -3.24
C GLU A 280 -17.12 6.87 -4.69
N GLY A 281 -17.82 7.98 -4.91
CA GLY A 281 -17.94 8.66 -6.19
C GLY A 281 -18.93 7.99 -7.16
N ASP A 282 -18.91 6.67 -7.28
CA ASP A 282 -19.80 5.93 -8.18
C ASP A 282 -20.42 4.70 -7.49
N PRO A 283 -21.67 4.79 -7.00
CA PRO A 283 -22.33 3.69 -6.32
C PRO A 283 -22.71 2.53 -7.27
N SER A 284 -22.45 2.65 -8.58
CA SER A 284 -22.54 1.52 -9.50
C SER A 284 -21.29 0.64 -9.50
N LEU A 285 -20.17 1.13 -8.93
CA LEU A 285 -18.97 0.36 -8.71
C LEU A 285 -19.08 -0.34 -7.36
N LEU A 286 -18.92 -1.66 -7.41
CA LEU A 286 -19.06 -2.52 -6.27
C LEU A 286 -17.72 -3.15 -5.93
N PHE A 287 -17.46 -3.31 -4.64
CA PHE A 287 -16.25 -3.94 -4.14
C PHE A 287 -16.52 -4.80 -2.91
N CYS A 288 -15.45 -5.41 -2.42
CA CYS A 288 -15.41 -6.32 -1.30
C CYS A 288 -15.88 -7.73 -1.65
N GLY A 289 -15.40 -8.66 -0.82
CA GLY A 289 -15.76 -10.06 -0.83
C GLY A 289 -15.21 -10.77 0.40
N SER A 290 -14.70 -11.97 0.19
CA SER A 290 -14.23 -12.85 1.29
C SER A 290 -12.79 -13.31 1.14
N ASP A 291 -12.04 -12.79 0.16
CA ASP A 291 -10.69 -13.23 -0.14
C ASP A 291 -9.65 -12.14 0.13
N ASP A 292 -9.17 -12.05 1.37
CA ASP A 292 -8.06 -11.17 1.74
C ASP A 292 -6.72 -11.53 1.06
N CYS A 293 -6.67 -12.64 0.31
CA CYS A 293 -5.54 -13.04 -0.53
C CYS A 293 -5.78 -12.78 -2.02
N ASP A 294 -6.88 -12.11 -2.38
CA ASP A 294 -7.16 -11.66 -3.73
C ASP A 294 -6.01 -10.81 -4.30
N SER A 295 -5.97 -10.72 -5.62
CA SER A 295 -5.04 -9.87 -6.35
C SER A 295 -5.77 -9.21 -7.50
N SER A 296 -5.90 -7.88 -7.47
CA SER A 296 -6.33 -7.08 -8.62
C SER A 296 -5.19 -6.78 -9.60
N GLY A 297 -3.96 -7.22 -9.28
CA GLY A 297 -2.82 -7.16 -10.20
C GLY A 297 -1.64 -6.35 -9.68
N ILE A 298 -0.99 -5.59 -10.58
CA ILE A 298 0.30 -4.94 -10.33
C ILE A 298 0.26 -3.49 -10.79
N LEU A 299 0.64 -2.59 -9.90
CA LEU A 299 1.00 -1.21 -10.18
C LEU A 299 2.47 -0.99 -9.80
N ARG A 300 3.29 -0.57 -10.77
CA ARG A 300 4.68 -0.18 -10.52
C ARG A 300 5.11 1.04 -11.34
N TYR A 301 5.74 2.03 -10.71
CA TYR A 301 6.16 3.29 -11.35
C TYR A 301 5.01 3.96 -12.10
N VAL A 302 3.90 4.17 -11.39
CA VAL A 302 2.69 4.82 -11.90
C VAL A 302 2.55 6.18 -11.23
N ARG A 303 2.35 7.23 -12.03
CA ARG A 303 2.03 8.56 -11.55
C ARG A 303 0.59 8.88 -11.89
N VAL A 304 -0.21 9.25 -10.90
CA VAL A 304 -1.53 9.85 -11.07
C VAL A 304 -1.41 11.32 -10.68
N GLN A 305 -1.79 12.21 -11.60
CA GLN A 305 -1.56 13.65 -11.44
C GLN A 305 -2.84 14.44 -11.73
N TYR A 306 -3.15 15.46 -10.94
CA TYR A 306 -4.29 16.38 -11.16
C TYR A 306 -5.69 15.71 -11.16
N SER A 307 -5.81 14.59 -10.43
CA SER A 307 -7.05 13.86 -10.13
C SER A 307 -7.89 14.54 -9.04
N GLY A 308 -8.98 13.93 -8.56
CA GLY A 308 -9.81 14.50 -7.48
C GLY A 308 -11.19 15.03 -7.91
N PHE A 309 -11.80 14.52 -8.99
CA PHE A 309 -13.01 15.14 -9.56
C PHE A 309 -14.18 15.17 -8.56
N ILE A 310 -14.70 16.36 -8.30
CA ILE A 310 -15.81 16.58 -7.36
C ILE A 310 -17.15 16.21 -7.97
N LEU A 311 -17.81 15.20 -7.42
CA LEU A 311 -19.12 14.71 -7.89
C LEU A 311 -20.28 15.28 -7.09
N GLY A 312 -20.04 15.65 -5.84
CA GLY A 312 -21.00 16.28 -4.94
C GLY A 312 -20.27 16.97 -3.79
N ALA A 313 -21.01 17.48 -2.81
CA ALA A 313 -20.38 17.92 -1.57
C ALA A 313 -19.97 16.69 -0.76
N ASN A 314 -18.68 16.57 -0.42
CA ASN A 314 -18.11 15.44 0.32
C ASN A 314 -18.36 14.10 -0.40
N ASN A 315 -18.20 14.11 -1.72
CA ASN A 315 -18.23 12.93 -2.56
C ASN A 315 -17.36 13.25 -3.78
N GLU A 316 -16.09 12.94 -3.64
CA GLU A 316 -15.04 13.17 -4.61
C GLU A 316 -14.50 11.80 -5.09
N LEU A 317 -13.53 11.80 -6.02
CA LEU A 317 -12.86 10.58 -6.46
C LEU A 317 -11.36 10.79 -6.34
N ASN A 318 -10.68 9.89 -5.65
CA ASN A 318 -9.29 10.03 -5.23
C ASN A 318 -8.29 9.82 -6.37
N SER A 319 -7.04 10.17 -6.10
CA SER A 319 -5.95 9.86 -7.04
C SER A 319 -5.78 8.35 -7.23
N PHE A 320 -5.61 7.64 -6.13
CA PHE A 320 -5.66 6.18 -6.10
C PHE A 320 -6.73 5.74 -5.11
N THR A 321 -7.80 5.13 -5.61
CA THR A 321 -8.85 4.51 -4.81
C THR A 321 -8.64 2.99 -4.78
N PHE A 322 -8.36 2.45 -3.59
CA PHE A 322 -8.16 1.02 -3.37
C PHE A 322 -9.32 0.43 -2.60
N ASN A 323 -10.30 -0.08 -3.34
CA ASN A 323 -11.51 -0.67 -2.78
C ASN A 323 -11.32 -2.18 -2.56
N GLY A 324 -11.32 -2.63 -1.30
CA GLY A 324 -11.32 -4.05 -0.95
C GLY A 324 -10.17 -4.84 -1.58
N GLN A 325 -8.95 -4.29 -1.54
CA GLN A 325 -7.81 -4.90 -2.21
C GLN A 325 -7.15 -6.00 -1.39
N GLY A 326 -6.92 -7.16 -2.00
CA GLY A 326 -6.29 -8.30 -1.33
C GLY A 326 -4.76 -8.18 -1.23
N SER A 327 -4.18 -8.98 -0.34
CA SER A 327 -2.73 -9.02 -0.08
C SER A 327 -1.87 -9.51 -1.25
N GLY A 328 -2.49 -10.11 -2.28
CA GLY A 328 -1.84 -10.50 -3.52
C GLY A 328 -1.63 -9.35 -4.51
N THR A 329 -2.34 -8.22 -4.35
CA THR A 329 -2.17 -7.01 -5.16
C THR A 329 -0.84 -6.34 -4.85
N VAL A 330 -0.08 -5.98 -5.90
CA VAL A 330 1.21 -5.30 -5.77
C VAL A 330 1.05 -3.81 -6.10
N ALA A 331 1.33 -2.92 -5.14
CA ALA A 331 1.50 -1.49 -5.38
C ALA A 331 2.86 -1.00 -4.89
N GLU A 332 3.70 -0.61 -5.84
CA GLU A 332 5.05 -0.15 -5.54
C GLU A 332 5.45 1.04 -6.40
N TYR A 333 6.19 2.01 -5.86
CA TYR A 333 6.66 3.18 -6.64
C TYR A 333 5.49 3.92 -7.28
N LEU A 334 4.54 4.36 -6.46
CA LEU A 334 3.37 5.11 -6.93
C LEU A 334 3.51 6.58 -6.53
N GLN A 335 3.14 7.48 -7.43
CA GLN A 335 3.07 8.90 -7.13
C GLN A 335 1.66 9.43 -7.34
N ALA A 336 1.09 10.04 -6.31
CA ALA A 336 -0.05 10.93 -6.41
C ALA A 336 0.45 12.38 -6.38
N HIS A 337 0.04 13.19 -7.36
CA HIS A 337 0.55 14.54 -7.52
C HIS A 337 -0.58 15.54 -7.77
N ARG A 338 -0.76 16.49 -6.85
CA ARG A 338 -1.69 17.62 -6.99
C ARG A 338 -3.12 17.20 -7.34
N GLY A 339 -3.61 16.15 -6.69
CA GLY A 339 -5.04 15.84 -6.70
C GLY A 339 -5.82 16.83 -5.82
N SER A 340 -7.10 17.06 -6.11
CA SER A 340 -7.97 17.90 -5.25
C SER A 340 -8.58 17.14 -4.06
N ASP A 341 -8.35 15.83 -4.03
CA ASP A 341 -8.88 14.86 -3.08
C ASP A 341 -7.72 13.98 -2.61
N ASP A 342 -8.01 12.85 -1.97
CA ASP A 342 -6.96 12.04 -1.36
C ASP A 342 -5.92 11.54 -2.36
N MET A 343 -4.69 11.51 -1.86
CA MET A 343 -3.55 11.03 -2.64
C MET A 343 -3.58 9.50 -2.75
N PHE A 344 -3.86 8.81 -1.65
CA PHE A 344 -4.10 7.36 -1.64
C PHE A 344 -5.17 7.05 -0.60
N GLU A 345 -6.25 6.39 -1.01
CA GLU A 345 -7.32 5.99 -0.11
C GLU A 345 -7.59 4.49 -0.19
N TRP A 346 -7.74 3.86 0.98
CA TRP A 346 -8.12 2.45 1.11
C TRP A 346 -9.49 2.28 1.76
N PHE A 347 -10.39 1.59 1.07
CA PHE A 347 -11.65 1.14 1.62
C PHE A 347 -11.58 -0.38 1.88
N GLY A 348 -11.22 -0.76 3.09
CA GLY A 348 -11.12 -2.17 3.48
C GLY A 348 -9.99 -2.94 2.78
N GLY A 349 -9.99 -4.26 2.96
CA GLY A 349 -8.99 -5.15 2.38
C GLY A 349 -7.67 -5.26 3.15
N ALA A 350 -6.71 -5.92 2.53
CA ALA A 350 -5.49 -6.49 3.11
C ALA A 350 -4.23 -6.17 2.29
N MET A 351 -4.33 -5.23 1.35
CA MET A 351 -3.27 -4.91 0.40
C MET A 351 -1.99 -4.37 1.05
N ASN A 352 -0.84 -4.80 0.52
CA ASN A 352 0.46 -4.28 0.93
C ASN A 352 0.94 -3.26 -0.13
N ALA A 353 1.28 -2.06 0.31
CA ALA A 353 1.80 -0.98 -0.52
C ALA A 353 3.15 -0.48 0.00
N ARG A 354 4.07 -0.13 -0.90
CA ARG A 354 5.36 0.45 -0.51
C ARG A 354 5.94 1.40 -1.54
N TYR A 355 6.84 2.29 -1.13
CA TYR A 355 7.44 3.30 -2.01
C TYR A 355 6.36 4.22 -2.61
N LEU A 356 5.64 4.93 -1.75
CA LEU A 356 4.55 5.84 -2.14
C LEU A 356 4.99 7.29 -2.00
N VAL A 357 4.62 8.13 -2.97
CA VAL A 357 4.89 9.57 -2.92
C VAL A 357 3.62 10.36 -3.17
N GLY A 358 3.13 11.03 -2.14
CA GLY A 358 2.07 12.03 -2.22
C GLY A 358 2.66 13.44 -2.22
N THR A 359 2.32 14.26 -3.22
CA THR A 359 2.83 15.63 -3.31
C THR A 359 1.73 16.61 -3.71
N GLY A 360 1.47 17.58 -2.85
CA GLY A 360 0.61 18.72 -3.15
C GLY A 360 -0.88 18.41 -3.30
N GLY A 361 -1.36 17.29 -2.76
CA GLY A 361 -2.80 17.02 -2.66
C GLY A 361 -3.52 18.04 -1.78
N GLN A 362 -4.80 18.28 -2.08
CA GLN A 362 -5.64 19.28 -1.41
C GLN A 362 -6.58 18.67 -0.34
N ASP A 363 -6.56 17.35 -0.16
CA ASP A 363 -7.18 16.68 0.98
C ASP A 363 -6.16 15.82 1.73
N ASP A 364 -6.43 14.55 2.04
CA ASP A 364 -5.56 13.71 2.85
C ASP A 364 -4.48 12.98 2.03
N GLY A 365 -3.34 12.74 2.66
CA GLY A 365 -2.19 12.09 2.04
C GLY A 365 -2.37 10.57 1.94
N LEU A 366 -2.81 9.97 3.04
CA LEU A 366 -3.10 8.55 3.17
C LEU A 366 -4.40 8.44 3.97
N ASP A 367 -5.51 8.18 3.31
CA ASP A 367 -6.78 7.89 3.98
C ASP A 367 -6.98 6.37 4.04
N PHE A 368 -7.47 5.88 5.18
CA PHE A 368 -8.04 4.56 5.21
C PHE A 368 -9.34 4.49 6.00
N GLN A 369 -10.24 3.67 5.50
CA GLN A 369 -11.50 3.36 6.15
C GLN A 369 -12.00 1.95 5.77
N ALA A 370 -13.25 1.67 6.11
CA ALA A 370 -13.99 0.46 5.80
C ALA A 370 -13.24 -0.85 6.14
N GLY A 371 -12.42 -0.83 7.20
CA GLY A 371 -11.77 -2.02 7.73
C GLY A 371 -10.44 -2.34 7.06
N PHE A 372 -9.66 -1.34 6.62
CA PHE A 372 -8.37 -1.59 5.99
C PHE A 372 -7.36 -2.21 6.97
N ARG A 373 -6.77 -3.34 6.60
CA ARG A 373 -5.87 -4.15 7.44
C ARG A 373 -4.51 -4.39 6.78
N GLY A 374 -4.21 -3.73 5.67
CA GLY A 374 -2.97 -3.93 4.92
C GLY A 374 -1.71 -3.37 5.58
N THR A 375 -0.64 -3.24 4.78
CA THR A 375 0.60 -2.58 5.20
C THR A 375 0.99 -1.43 4.28
N VAL A 376 1.55 -0.36 4.84
CA VAL A 376 2.18 0.73 4.09
C VAL A 376 3.62 0.94 4.55
N GLN A 377 4.61 0.86 3.65
CA GLN A 377 6.02 1.10 3.99
C GLN A 377 6.74 2.04 3.03
N TYR A 378 7.61 2.93 3.54
CA TYR A 378 8.36 3.88 2.71
C TYR A 378 7.43 4.83 1.95
N ALA A 379 6.69 5.67 2.69
CA ALA A 379 5.81 6.67 2.09
C ALA A 379 6.27 8.08 2.41
N VAL A 380 6.32 8.95 1.40
CA VAL A 380 6.55 10.39 1.57
C VAL A 380 5.27 11.11 1.24
N ILE A 381 4.75 11.91 2.17
CA ILE A 381 3.62 12.80 1.96
C ILE A 381 4.09 14.23 2.21
N GLN A 382 3.88 15.12 1.25
CA GLN A 382 4.18 16.54 1.35
C GLN A 382 2.99 17.36 0.87
N HIS A 383 2.31 18.07 1.78
CA HIS A 383 1.20 18.96 1.41
C HIS A 383 1.67 20.34 0.96
N PHE A 384 0.77 21.02 0.22
CA PHE A 384 0.80 22.47 0.01
C PHE A 384 -0.43 23.12 0.67
N GLU A 385 -1.63 22.63 0.34
CA GLU A 385 -2.94 23.16 0.76
C GLU A 385 -3.93 22.02 1.12
N GLY A 386 -3.46 20.91 1.71
CA GLY A 386 -4.33 19.76 2.07
C GLY A 386 -4.72 19.69 3.54
N ASP A 387 -5.35 18.59 3.97
CA ASP A 387 -5.86 18.41 5.34
C ASP A 387 -4.90 17.57 6.20
N ARG A 388 -4.65 16.30 5.93
CA ARG A 388 -3.88 15.45 6.86
C ARG A 388 -2.86 14.56 6.18
N GLY A 389 -1.83 14.20 6.93
CA GLY A 389 -0.82 13.27 6.44
C GLY A 389 -1.37 11.85 6.38
N ILE A 390 -2.14 11.50 7.41
CA ILE A 390 -2.97 10.31 7.51
C ILE A 390 -4.34 10.72 8.07
N GLU A 391 -5.42 10.33 7.40
CA GLU A 391 -6.73 10.11 8.04
C GLU A 391 -6.96 8.62 8.19
N GLY A 392 -7.48 8.23 9.36
CA GLY A 392 -7.74 6.86 9.68
C GLY A 392 -9.08 6.72 10.37
N ASP A 393 -9.99 6.06 9.67
CA ASP A 393 -11.34 5.74 10.10
C ASP A 393 -11.52 4.23 10.19
N ASN A 394 -12.48 3.79 11.00
CA ASN A 394 -13.02 2.43 10.86
C ASN A 394 -14.10 2.43 9.78
N TRP A 395 -15.35 2.13 10.14
CA TRP A 395 -16.49 2.32 9.27
C TRP A 395 -17.29 3.53 9.77
N GLU A 396 -17.55 4.51 8.92
CA GLU A 396 -18.31 5.69 9.30
C GLU A 396 -19.74 5.36 9.75
N GLY A 397 -20.34 4.33 9.16
CA GLY A 397 -21.69 3.87 9.54
C GLY A 397 -21.76 3.15 10.89
N ASP A 398 -20.63 2.69 11.43
CA ASP A 398 -20.52 2.05 12.74
C ASP A 398 -19.06 2.02 13.21
N SER A 399 -18.67 2.92 14.10
CA SER A 399 -17.29 3.00 14.60
C SER A 399 -16.83 1.74 15.34
N ASP A 400 -17.76 0.92 15.85
CA ASP A 400 -17.46 -0.34 16.53
C ASP A 400 -17.59 -1.58 15.63
N ALA A 401 -17.81 -1.38 14.33
CA ALA A 401 -17.80 -2.40 13.30
C ALA A 401 -16.65 -3.42 13.49
N PRO A 402 -16.92 -4.74 13.49
CA PRO A 402 -15.86 -5.75 13.49
C PRO A 402 -15.08 -5.71 12.17
N CYS A 403 -13.94 -6.41 12.11
CA CYS A 403 -12.95 -6.26 11.02
C CYS A 403 -12.41 -4.84 10.95
N ARG A 404 -11.89 -4.32 12.07
CA ARG A 404 -11.59 -2.88 12.18
C ARG A 404 -10.46 -2.47 11.27
N SER A 405 -10.47 -1.21 10.86
CA SER A 405 -9.29 -0.63 10.23
C SER A 405 -8.14 -0.69 11.24
N ASN A 406 -7.10 -1.44 10.89
CA ASN A 406 -5.91 -1.64 11.70
C ASN A 406 -4.69 -1.88 10.79
N PRO A 407 -4.28 -0.91 9.97
CA PRO A 407 -3.09 -1.06 9.15
C PRO A 407 -1.82 -1.07 9.99
N LEU A 408 -0.82 -1.78 9.48
CA LEU A 408 0.58 -1.63 9.91
C LEU A 408 1.26 -0.66 8.95
N MET A 409 1.77 0.45 9.46
CA MET A 409 2.51 1.43 8.67
C MET A 409 3.91 1.66 9.21
N ALA A 410 4.92 1.75 8.34
CA ALA A 410 6.31 1.96 8.78
C ALA A 410 7.09 2.86 7.81
N ASN A 411 8.13 3.52 8.31
CA ASN A 411 9.03 4.32 7.47
C ASN A 411 8.28 5.39 6.67
N LEU A 412 7.45 6.19 7.35
CA LEU A 412 6.73 7.29 6.71
C LEU A 412 7.47 8.60 6.92
N THR A 413 7.35 9.54 5.99
CA THR A 413 7.78 10.93 6.12
C THR A 413 6.62 11.82 5.73
N LEU A 414 5.92 12.33 6.75
CA LEU A 414 4.71 13.13 6.60
C LEU A 414 5.03 14.60 6.90
N ILE A 415 4.85 15.45 5.90
CA ILE A 415 5.24 16.84 5.94
C ILE A 415 4.03 17.73 5.62
N GLY A 416 3.66 18.57 6.57
CA GLY A 416 2.58 19.55 6.40
C GLY A 416 2.93 20.67 5.41
N GLY A 417 1.96 21.57 5.20
CA GLY A 417 2.06 22.66 4.23
C GLY A 417 3.02 23.77 4.63
N LEU A 418 3.73 24.34 3.66
CA LEU A 418 4.67 25.43 3.90
C LEU A 418 3.96 26.68 4.46
N ASN A 419 4.60 27.37 5.42
CA ASN A 419 4.14 28.62 6.02
C ASN A 419 2.78 28.54 6.74
N GLY A 420 2.35 27.37 7.20
CA GLY A 420 1.06 27.19 7.89
C GLY A 420 -0.16 27.34 7.00
N GLY A 421 0.02 27.25 5.67
CA GLY A 421 -1.06 27.36 4.68
C GLY A 421 -1.71 26.04 4.29
N GLY A 422 -1.24 24.90 4.82
CA GLY A 422 -1.81 23.58 4.53
C GLY A 422 -1.52 22.59 5.64
N GLY A 423 -2.45 21.65 5.81
CA GLY A 423 -2.47 20.64 6.85
C GLY A 423 -3.20 21.08 8.12
N ASP A 424 -4.16 20.31 8.62
CA ASP A 424 -4.64 20.28 10.00
C ASP A 424 -3.69 19.38 10.80
N SER A 425 -3.83 18.06 10.66
CA SER A 425 -3.16 17.06 11.49
C SER A 425 -2.22 16.13 10.73
N GLY A 426 -1.05 15.82 11.29
CA GLY A 426 -0.12 14.88 10.67
C GLY A 426 -0.67 13.46 10.59
N VAL A 427 -1.26 13.00 11.69
CA VAL A 427 -1.97 11.73 11.79
C VAL A 427 -3.25 11.96 12.58
N LEU A 428 -4.39 11.76 11.93
CA LEU A 428 -5.69 11.71 12.58
C LEU A 428 -6.16 10.25 12.64
N LEU A 429 -6.50 9.78 13.84
CA LEU A 429 -7.27 8.53 13.99
C LEU A 429 -8.60 8.82 14.66
N ARG A 430 -9.69 8.40 14.03
CA ARG A 430 -11.04 8.65 14.50
C ARG A 430 -11.97 7.49 14.18
N LEU A 431 -13.24 7.64 14.59
CA LEU A 431 -14.33 6.71 14.28
C LEU A 431 -14.00 5.23 14.54
N GLY A 432 -13.16 4.95 15.54
CA GLY A 432 -12.79 3.60 15.89
C GLY A 432 -11.61 3.00 15.12
N ALA A 433 -10.91 3.78 14.31
CA ALA A 433 -9.67 3.31 13.69
C ALA A 433 -8.66 2.84 14.74
N GLU A 434 -7.89 1.85 14.33
CA GLU A 434 -6.69 1.39 14.99
C GLU A 434 -5.56 1.57 13.99
N ALA A 435 -4.36 1.94 14.43
CA ALA A 435 -3.20 1.95 13.54
C ALA A 435 -1.94 1.63 14.33
N GLN A 436 -0.98 1.03 13.63
CA GLN A 436 0.33 0.75 14.17
C GLN A 436 1.37 1.42 13.29
N ILE A 437 1.97 2.50 13.79
CA ILE A 437 2.86 3.38 13.01
C ILE A 437 4.27 3.31 13.58
N PHE A 438 5.21 2.90 12.73
CA PHE A 438 6.60 2.62 13.10
C PHE A 438 7.61 3.46 12.33
N ASN A 439 8.78 3.72 12.91
CA ASN A 439 9.95 4.33 12.22
C ASN A 439 9.62 5.55 11.35
N SER A 440 8.67 6.39 11.77
CA SER A 440 8.13 7.47 10.94
C SER A 440 8.57 8.85 11.42
N ILE A 441 8.64 9.80 10.49
CA ILE A 441 8.88 11.22 10.71
C ILE A 441 7.58 11.96 10.44
N VAL A 442 7.05 12.65 11.45
CA VAL A 442 5.90 13.55 11.31
C VAL A 442 6.36 14.98 11.60
N TYR A 443 6.20 15.87 10.63
CA TYR A 443 6.86 17.18 10.60
C TYR A 443 5.94 18.28 10.07
N ASP A 444 5.91 19.43 10.78
CA ASP A 444 5.33 20.71 10.31
C ASP A 444 3.80 20.72 10.12
N TRP A 445 3.05 20.15 11.07
CA TRP A 445 1.59 20.15 11.05
C TRP A 445 0.99 21.25 11.96
N PRO A 446 0.20 22.19 11.41
CA PRO A 446 -0.32 23.36 12.13
C PRO A 446 -1.18 23.07 13.37
N ASP A 447 -2.07 22.07 13.32
CA ASP A 447 -2.96 21.76 14.44
C ASP A 447 -2.35 20.72 15.38
N ALA A 448 -1.97 19.54 14.87
CA ALA A 448 -1.24 18.56 15.67
C ALA A 448 -0.43 17.57 14.81
N ASN A 449 0.65 17.02 15.34
CA ASN A 449 1.31 15.89 14.66
C ASN A 449 0.50 14.59 14.80
N TYR A 450 -0.16 14.40 15.94
CA TYR A 450 -1.07 13.28 16.19
C TYR A 450 -2.36 13.80 16.84
N GLU A 451 -3.49 13.51 16.22
CA GLU A 451 -4.82 13.80 16.75
C GLU A 451 -5.63 12.51 16.90
N LEU A 452 -6.28 12.35 18.04
CA LEU A 452 -7.23 11.26 18.29
C LEU A 452 -8.62 11.84 18.52
N ARG A 453 -9.61 11.27 17.83
CA ARG A 453 -11.03 11.57 18.02
C ARG A 453 -11.81 10.30 18.37
N ASN A 454 -12.98 10.50 18.98
CA ASN A 454 -13.92 9.45 19.39
C ASN A 454 -13.41 8.52 20.51
N THR A 455 -14.33 8.05 21.35
CA THR A 455 -13.99 7.18 22.49
C THR A 455 -13.66 5.76 22.01
N GLU A 456 -14.30 5.31 20.94
CA GLU A 456 -14.17 4.02 20.28
C GLU A 456 -12.73 3.80 19.80
N THR A 457 -12.13 4.82 19.19
CA THR A 457 -10.72 4.84 18.77
C THR A 457 -9.82 4.58 19.98
N CYS A 458 -10.04 5.32 21.06
CA CYS A 458 -9.18 5.23 22.24
C CYS A 458 -9.38 3.97 23.10
N ALA A 459 -10.57 3.36 23.05
CA ALA A 459 -10.97 2.27 23.93
C ALA A 459 -10.07 1.03 23.79
N ARG A 460 -9.33 0.93 22.69
CA ARG A 460 -8.37 -0.15 22.39
C ARG A 460 -7.04 -0.02 23.13
N GLY A 461 -6.73 1.18 23.63
CA GLY A 461 -5.50 1.45 24.36
C GLY A 461 -4.25 1.37 23.48
N ALA A 462 -3.10 1.54 24.11
CA ALA A 462 -1.79 1.45 23.46
C ALA A 462 -1.12 0.11 23.77
N ASN A 463 -0.34 -0.41 22.82
CA ASN A 463 0.73 -1.35 23.07
C ASN A 463 2.05 -0.57 23.26
N PRO A 464 2.53 -0.38 24.50
CA PRO A 464 3.71 0.44 24.78
C PRO A 464 5.05 -0.23 24.45
N TYR A 465 5.07 -1.50 24.05
CA TYR A 465 6.32 -2.25 23.84
C TYR A 465 6.21 -3.21 22.65
N PRO A 466 6.27 -2.72 21.39
CA PRO A 466 6.57 -3.62 20.28
C PRO A 466 7.92 -4.31 20.55
N ALA A 467 8.05 -5.59 20.19
CA ALA A 467 9.29 -6.32 20.38
C ALA A 467 10.44 -5.57 19.68
N THR A 468 11.32 -4.94 20.46
CA THR A 468 12.50 -4.26 19.94
C THR A 468 13.55 -5.31 19.61
N PHE A 469 14.06 -5.27 18.38
CA PHE A 469 15.20 -6.08 17.97
C PHE A 469 16.40 -5.14 17.79
N PRO A 470 17.57 -5.46 18.34
CA PRO A 470 18.74 -4.62 18.13
C PRO A 470 19.04 -4.57 16.62
N CYS A 471 19.27 -3.37 16.10
CA CYS A 471 19.94 -3.20 14.82
C CYS A 471 21.32 -3.84 14.95
N GLY A 472 21.46 -5.10 14.55
CA GLY A 472 22.76 -5.75 14.48
C GLY A 472 23.72 -4.95 13.60
N ASN A 473 25.02 -5.32 13.60
CA ASN A 473 25.99 -4.74 12.66
C ASN A 473 25.36 -4.65 11.27
N ARG A 474 25.23 -3.42 10.74
CA ARG A 474 24.60 -3.08 9.45
C ARG A 474 24.79 -4.23 8.46
N VAL A 475 23.74 -5.02 8.24
CA VAL A 475 23.59 -5.66 6.95
C VAL A 475 23.11 -4.50 6.10
N ASP A 476 24.00 -3.94 5.28
CA ASP A 476 23.60 -2.98 4.26
C ASP A 476 22.35 -3.56 3.61
N ALA A 477 21.23 -2.84 3.72
CA ALA A 477 20.03 -3.22 3.01
C ALA A 477 20.48 -3.43 1.56
N PRO A 478 20.31 -4.64 0.98
CA PRO A 478 20.64 -4.80 -0.41
C PRO A 478 19.83 -3.74 -1.13
N VAL A 479 20.48 -2.87 -1.90
CA VAL A 479 19.80 -2.08 -2.91
C VAL A 479 19.06 -3.11 -3.74
N ILE A 480 17.77 -3.29 -3.48
CA ILE A 480 16.95 -4.17 -4.29
C ILE A 480 16.88 -3.44 -5.62
N ALA A 481 17.72 -3.87 -6.56
CA ALA A 481 17.62 -3.45 -7.94
C ALA A 481 16.14 -3.56 -8.31
N ALA A 482 15.53 -2.42 -8.67
CA ALA A 482 14.12 -2.29 -8.98
C ALA A 482 13.67 -3.49 -9.84
N GLY A 483 12.99 -4.46 -9.22
CA GLY A 483 12.72 -5.74 -9.87
C GLY A 483 12.57 -6.98 -8.98
N ALA A 484 13.07 -7.01 -7.74
CA ALA A 484 12.89 -8.20 -6.91
C ALA A 484 11.54 -8.20 -6.19
N ARG A 485 10.67 -9.14 -6.56
CA ARG A 485 9.48 -9.51 -5.79
C ARG A 485 9.92 -10.21 -4.51
N ASP A 486 9.12 -10.09 -3.46
CA ASP A 486 9.14 -11.11 -2.41
C ASP A 486 8.53 -12.38 -3.03
N GLY A 487 9.41 -13.34 -3.36
CA GLY A 487 9.07 -14.51 -4.16
C GLY A 487 10.01 -14.72 -5.34
N VAL A 488 10.50 -15.96 -5.45
CA VAL A 488 11.30 -16.44 -6.58
C VAL A 488 10.49 -16.25 -7.88
N SER A 489 10.96 -15.43 -8.82
CA SER A 489 10.26 -15.26 -10.11
C SER A 489 11.16 -15.62 -11.28
N VAL A 490 10.54 -16.09 -12.37
CA VAL A 490 11.23 -16.47 -13.59
C VAL A 490 10.40 -16.08 -14.81
N ARG A 491 11.01 -15.36 -15.75
CA ARG A 491 10.43 -15.05 -17.06
C ARG A 491 11.33 -15.55 -18.18
N THR A 492 10.73 -16.09 -19.24
CA THR A 492 11.43 -16.49 -20.48
C THR A 492 11.34 -15.40 -21.54
N ILE A 493 12.48 -14.98 -22.09
CA ILE A 493 12.58 -13.91 -23.09
C ILE A 493 13.52 -14.35 -24.23
N PRO A 494 13.14 -14.23 -25.51
CA PRO A 494 11.79 -13.95 -25.99
C PRO A 494 10.87 -15.16 -25.78
N ASN A 495 9.57 -14.91 -25.68
CA ASN A 495 8.54 -15.95 -25.78
C ASN A 495 7.51 -15.48 -26.82
N PRO A 496 7.42 -16.10 -28.01
CA PRO A 496 8.03 -17.38 -28.40
C PRO A 496 9.55 -17.37 -28.60
N VAL A 497 10.21 -18.50 -28.31
CA VAL A 497 11.65 -18.75 -28.47
C VAL A 497 11.94 -19.23 -29.88
N THR A 498 12.78 -18.51 -30.63
CA THR A 498 13.18 -18.87 -32.01
C THR A 498 14.54 -19.58 -32.09
N SER A 499 15.50 -19.17 -31.25
CA SER A 499 16.89 -19.63 -31.30
C SER A 499 17.51 -19.83 -29.92
N SER A 500 17.23 -18.93 -28.97
CA SER A 500 17.63 -19.05 -27.57
C SER A 500 16.58 -18.42 -26.66
N ALA A 501 16.38 -19.01 -25.49
CA ALA A 501 15.61 -18.44 -24.40
C ALA A 501 16.56 -17.88 -23.35
N GLN A 502 16.26 -16.70 -22.83
CA GLN A 502 16.83 -16.19 -21.59
C GLN A 502 15.81 -16.34 -20.48
N PHE A 503 16.20 -17.00 -19.40
CA PHE A 503 15.47 -17.07 -18.15
C PHE A 503 15.97 -15.96 -17.23
N ALA A 504 15.18 -14.91 -17.05
CA ALA A 504 15.43 -13.88 -16.06
C ALA A 504 14.88 -14.38 -14.72
N LEU A 505 15.77 -14.66 -13.77
CA LEU A 505 15.47 -15.13 -12.42
C LEU A 505 15.58 -13.98 -11.43
N SER A 506 14.69 -13.92 -10.45
CA SER A 506 14.85 -13.07 -9.26
C SER A 506 14.79 -13.96 -8.03
N LEU A 507 15.89 -14.05 -7.28
CA LEU A 507 16.00 -14.88 -6.08
C LEU A 507 15.98 -13.99 -4.83
N ASN A 508 15.25 -14.39 -3.80
CA ASN A 508 15.12 -13.63 -2.54
C ASN A 508 15.96 -14.22 -1.39
N HIS A 509 16.49 -15.44 -1.53
CA HIS A 509 17.40 -16.06 -0.55
C HIS A 509 18.58 -16.76 -1.22
N GLU A 510 19.70 -16.85 -0.52
CA GLU A 510 20.83 -17.68 -0.96
C GLU A 510 20.47 -19.16 -0.80
N GLY A 511 20.85 -19.99 -1.78
CA GLY A 511 20.59 -21.41 -1.66
C GLY A 511 20.81 -22.22 -2.93
N PRO A 512 20.63 -23.55 -2.85
CA PRO A 512 20.58 -24.41 -4.02
C PRO A 512 19.42 -23.99 -4.93
N THR A 513 19.74 -23.67 -6.18
CA THR A 513 18.79 -23.24 -7.21
C THR A 513 18.74 -24.25 -8.33
N ARG A 514 17.53 -24.66 -8.71
CA ARG A 514 17.30 -25.62 -9.79
C ARG A 514 16.23 -25.12 -10.75
N LEU A 515 16.60 -24.93 -12.02
CA LEU A 515 15.69 -24.60 -13.12
C LEU A 515 15.65 -25.75 -14.12
N ASP A 516 14.50 -26.37 -14.25
CA ASP A 516 14.24 -27.45 -15.21
C ASP A 516 13.28 -27.01 -16.30
N VAL A 517 13.43 -27.57 -17.50
CA VAL A 517 12.50 -27.44 -18.64
C VAL A 517 11.90 -28.81 -18.95
N PHE A 518 10.59 -28.86 -19.16
CA PHE A 518 9.80 -30.06 -19.45
C PHE A 518 9.00 -29.91 -20.75
N ASP A 519 8.78 -31.03 -21.44
CA ASP A 519 7.80 -31.10 -22.54
C ASP A 519 6.36 -31.23 -22.00
N ILE A 520 5.37 -31.23 -22.91
CA ILE A 520 3.95 -31.32 -22.54
C ILE A 520 3.56 -32.68 -21.92
N GLN A 521 4.39 -33.72 -22.08
CA GLN A 521 4.22 -35.01 -21.42
C GLN A 521 4.90 -35.04 -20.03
N GLY A 522 5.50 -33.93 -19.59
CA GLY A 522 6.20 -33.82 -18.32
C GLY A 522 7.59 -34.47 -18.32
N ARG A 523 8.15 -34.83 -19.49
CA ARG A 523 9.51 -35.36 -19.58
C ARG A 523 10.50 -34.21 -19.47
N LEU A 524 11.57 -34.42 -18.69
CA LEU A 524 12.64 -33.44 -18.53
C LEU A 524 13.41 -33.30 -19.86
N VAL A 525 13.44 -32.08 -20.38
CA VAL A 525 14.12 -31.70 -21.64
C VAL A 525 15.49 -31.11 -21.35
N ALA A 526 15.59 -30.25 -20.34
CA ALA A 526 16.85 -29.63 -19.95
C ALA A 526 16.88 -29.29 -18.45
N ASN A 527 18.07 -29.35 -17.86
CA ASN A 527 18.35 -28.72 -16.57
C ASN A 527 19.20 -27.48 -16.87
N VAL A 528 18.56 -26.31 -16.78
CA VAL A 528 19.14 -25.02 -17.19
C VAL A 528 19.98 -24.42 -16.06
N VAL A 529 19.59 -24.67 -14.81
CA VAL A 529 20.33 -24.29 -13.60
C VAL A 529 20.30 -25.44 -12.61
N ASN A 530 21.44 -25.73 -11.97
CA ASN A 530 21.56 -26.64 -10.84
C ASN A 530 22.83 -26.32 -10.05
N GLU A 531 22.81 -25.17 -9.39
CA GLU A 531 23.96 -24.65 -8.65
C GLU A 531 23.49 -23.84 -7.45
N TYR A 532 24.42 -23.45 -6.58
CA TYR A 532 24.15 -22.56 -5.46
C TYR A 532 24.18 -21.10 -5.95
N MET A 533 23.12 -20.33 -5.69
CA MET A 533 23.01 -18.95 -6.17
C MET A 533 22.72 -17.99 -5.03
N THR A 534 23.22 -16.75 -5.14
CA THR A 534 22.96 -15.65 -4.21
C THR A 534 21.62 -14.96 -4.51
N PRO A 535 21.03 -14.21 -3.57
CA PRO A 535 19.88 -13.35 -3.84
C PRO A 535 20.18 -12.34 -4.95
N GLY A 536 19.14 -11.89 -5.64
CA GLY A 536 19.23 -10.89 -6.70
C GLY A 536 18.75 -11.38 -8.08
N ALA A 537 18.93 -10.51 -9.07
CA ALA A 537 18.56 -10.79 -10.46
C ALA A 537 19.66 -11.59 -11.18
N HIS A 538 19.27 -12.68 -11.83
CA HIS A 538 20.16 -13.51 -12.64
C HIS A 538 19.57 -13.70 -14.03
N THR A 539 20.42 -13.82 -15.05
CA THR A 539 19.98 -14.17 -16.40
C THR A 539 20.70 -15.42 -16.85
N VAL A 540 19.94 -16.46 -17.18
CA VAL A 540 20.48 -17.74 -17.64
C VAL A 540 19.97 -18.04 -19.03
N SER A 541 20.88 -18.34 -19.96
CA SER A 541 20.51 -18.63 -21.35
C SER A 541 20.38 -20.13 -21.57
N TRP A 542 19.39 -20.51 -22.37
CA TRP A 542 19.19 -21.87 -22.86
C TRP A 542 18.94 -21.85 -24.37
N THR A 543 19.69 -22.67 -25.11
CA THR A 543 19.50 -22.86 -26.55
C THR A 543 18.84 -24.22 -26.77
N PRO A 544 17.62 -24.28 -27.33
CA PRO A 544 16.97 -25.54 -27.66
C PRO A 544 17.84 -26.39 -28.60
N GLY A 545 18.09 -27.65 -28.24
CA GLY A 545 18.79 -28.61 -29.08
C GLY A 545 18.01 -28.95 -30.36
N THR A 546 18.66 -29.62 -31.32
CA THR A 546 18.00 -30.06 -32.57
C THR A 546 16.84 -31.02 -32.34
N ASP A 547 16.87 -31.75 -31.24
CA ASP A 547 15.88 -32.70 -30.72
C ASP A 547 14.65 -32.04 -30.06
N VAL A 548 14.72 -30.74 -29.74
CA VAL A 548 13.58 -29.98 -29.19
C VAL A 548 12.63 -29.56 -30.32
N ALA A 549 11.46 -30.19 -30.42
CA ALA A 549 10.47 -29.86 -31.45
C ALA A 549 9.76 -28.52 -31.16
N PRO A 550 9.28 -27.80 -32.19
CA PRO A 550 8.39 -26.65 -31.98
C PRO A 550 7.15 -27.06 -31.17
N GLY A 551 6.76 -26.26 -30.18
CA GLY A 551 5.66 -26.60 -29.28
C GLY A 551 5.73 -25.86 -27.93
N ALA A 552 4.76 -26.15 -27.07
CA ALA A 552 4.72 -25.62 -25.71
C ALA A 552 5.63 -26.43 -24.76
N TYR A 553 6.36 -25.71 -23.93
CA TYR A 553 7.25 -26.24 -22.90
C TYR A 553 6.94 -25.56 -21.57
N PHE A 554 7.28 -26.26 -20.49
CA PHE A 554 7.11 -25.78 -19.13
C PHE A 554 8.46 -25.64 -18.46
N TYR A 555 8.60 -24.71 -17.54
CA TYR A 555 9.76 -24.66 -16.65
C TYR A 555 9.34 -24.72 -15.20
N ARG A 556 10.26 -25.19 -14.35
CA ARG A 556 10.12 -25.19 -12.90
C ARG A 556 11.40 -24.69 -12.25
N LEU A 557 11.28 -23.64 -11.46
CA LEU A 557 12.35 -23.07 -10.65
C LEU A 557 12.14 -23.44 -9.18
N GLN A 558 13.21 -23.86 -8.51
CA GLN A 558 13.22 -24.16 -7.09
C GLN A 558 14.43 -23.50 -6.44
N ASN A 559 14.21 -22.66 -5.43
CA ASN A 559 15.22 -21.98 -4.62
C ASN A 559 14.60 -21.71 -3.23
N GLY A 560 14.60 -22.72 -2.37
CA GLY A 560 13.77 -22.73 -1.16
C GLY A 560 12.26 -22.72 -1.47
N GLY A 561 11.42 -22.86 -0.44
CA GLY A 561 9.96 -22.70 -0.54
C GLY A 561 9.25 -23.58 -1.57
N ALA A 562 8.10 -23.10 -2.05
CA ALA A 562 7.30 -23.75 -3.10
C ALA A 562 7.90 -23.49 -4.49
N PRO A 563 7.90 -24.47 -5.41
CA PRO A 563 8.47 -24.29 -6.73
C PRO A 563 7.62 -23.36 -7.62
N VAL A 564 8.30 -22.49 -8.37
CA VAL A 564 7.65 -21.57 -9.32
C VAL A 564 7.66 -22.18 -10.72
N ASN A 565 6.49 -22.21 -11.36
CA ASN A 565 6.31 -22.84 -12.65
C ASN A 565 5.87 -21.81 -13.69
N GLY A 566 6.19 -22.07 -14.95
CA GLY A 566 5.66 -21.26 -16.05
C GLY A 566 5.75 -21.99 -17.38
N LYS A 567 5.30 -21.32 -18.43
CA LYS A 567 5.20 -21.90 -19.78
C LYS A 567 5.80 -20.96 -20.81
N PHE A 568 6.34 -21.54 -21.88
CA PHE A 568 6.82 -20.82 -23.04
C PHE A 568 6.67 -21.67 -24.31
N VAL A 569 6.76 -21.02 -25.46
CA VAL A 569 6.60 -21.68 -26.76
C VAL A 569 7.93 -21.64 -27.49
N VAL A 570 8.37 -22.78 -28.04
CA VAL A 570 9.48 -22.84 -28.99
C VAL A 570 8.90 -22.88 -30.40
N VAL A 571 9.37 -21.99 -31.26
CA VAL A 571 9.07 -21.94 -32.70
C VAL A 571 10.39 -22.03 -33.48
N ARG A 572 10.36 -22.55 -34.70
CA ARG A 572 11.55 -22.64 -35.57
C ARG A 572 11.28 -21.96 -36.89
#